data_AF-A0A225VK90-F1
#
_entry.id   AF-A0A225VK90-F1
#
_cell.length_a   1.000
_cell.length_b   1.000
_cell.length_c   1.000
_cell.angle_alpha   90.00
_cell.angle_beta   90.00
_cell.angle_gamma   90.00
#
_symmetry.space_group_name_H-M   'P 1'
#
loop_
_entity.id
_entity.type
_entity.pdbx_description
1 polymer ?
#
loop_
_entity_poly.entity_id
_entity_poly.type
_entity_poly.pdbx_seq_one_letter_code
_entity_poly.pdbx_strand_id
1 'polypeptide(L)'
;MSRLGTRHFPLGTRDKLHDEIRNLRKPCSMSVENYDAAFRHLVELDYRVPQDDGAEMTRTEQCRYYSEGMPQTWKLQVVPQRERWSNLNKLKARYLQCEQLEVPPSTKYEKKGR
;
A
#
# COMPACT_ATOMS: atom_id res chain seq x y z
N MET A 1 -13.32 29.84 25.18
CA MET A 1 -13.17 29.06 23.92
C MET A 1 -12.01 28.10 24.09
N SER A 2 -12.30 26.87 24.50
CA SER A 2 -11.28 25.85 24.78
C SER A 2 -10.66 25.36 23.47
N ARG A 3 -9.38 25.63 23.25
CA ARG A 3 -8.59 25.09 22.13
C ARG A 3 -8.28 23.62 22.40
N LEU A 4 -9.29 22.78 22.35
CA LEU A 4 -9.11 21.32 22.31
C LEU A 4 -8.88 20.95 20.85
N GLY A 5 -7.69 20.46 20.51
CA GLY A 5 -7.55 19.66 19.30
C GLY A 5 -6.24 19.68 18.53
N THR A 6 -5.18 20.36 18.96
CA THR A 6 -3.87 20.10 18.35
C THR A 6 -3.39 18.76 18.89
N ARG A 7 -3.69 17.65 18.18
CA ARG A 7 -3.02 16.37 18.45
C ARG A 7 -1.52 16.65 18.41
N HIS A 8 -0.84 16.47 19.55
CA HIS A 8 0.58 16.70 19.63
C HIS A 8 1.29 15.62 18.81
N PHE A 9 1.83 16.00 17.67
CA PHE A 9 2.77 15.19 16.91
C PHE A 9 4.17 15.67 17.31
N PRO A 10 4.99 14.83 17.97
CA PRO A 10 6.37 15.21 18.26
C PRO A 10 7.14 15.44 16.97
N LEU A 11 8.13 16.34 17.00
CA LEU A 11 8.99 16.58 15.83
C LEU A 11 9.68 15.28 15.37
N GLY A 12 9.77 15.07 14.06
CA GLY A 12 10.26 13.85 13.41
C GLY A 12 9.22 12.73 13.33
N THR A 13 7.92 13.02 13.46
CA THR A 13 6.85 12.03 13.26
C THR A 13 6.72 11.67 11.78
N ARG A 14 6.81 12.66 10.88
CA ARG A 14 6.73 12.43 9.44
C ARG A 14 7.83 11.51 8.93
N ASP A 15 9.07 11.72 9.37
CA ASP A 15 10.20 10.87 8.99
C ASP A 15 9.98 9.40 9.42
N LYS A 16 9.49 9.20 10.65
CA LYS A 16 9.14 7.86 11.15
C LYS A 16 8.01 7.23 10.34
N LEU A 17 6.98 7.99 9.99
CA LEU A 17 5.89 7.50 9.13
C LEU A 17 6.41 7.14 7.73
N HIS A 18 7.30 7.94 7.16
CA HIS A 18 7.92 7.64 5.87
C HIS A 18 8.76 6.36 5.92
N ASP A 19 9.50 6.14 7.01
CA ASP A 19 10.24 4.90 7.22
C ASP A 19 9.30 3.70 7.43
N GLU A 20 8.19 3.85 8.16
CA GLU A 20 7.17 2.80 8.29
C GLU A 20 6.55 2.45 6.93
N ILE A 21 6.20 3.46 6.12
CA ILE A 21 5.67 3.27 4.76
C ILE A 21 6.70 2.56 3.88
N ARG A 22 7.97 2.95 3.93
CA ARG A 22 9.05 2.33 3.13
C ARG A 22 9.30 0.88 3.54
N ASN A 23 9.15 0.56 4.82
CA ASN A 23 9.37 -0.77 5.37
C ASN A 23 8.12 -1.66 5.34
N LEU A 24 6.94 -1.12 5.00
CA LEU A 24 5.73 -1.91 4.88
C LEU A 24 5.88 -2.95 3.76
N ARG A 25 5.69 -4.22 4.09
CA ARG A 25 5.73 -5.34 3.15
C ARG A 25 4.41 -6.09 3.24
N LYS A 26 3.89 -6.55 2.10
CA LYS A 26 2.77 -7.49 2.06
C LYS A 26 3.31 -8.89 2.39
N PRO A 27 3.03 -9.46 3.58
CA PRO A 27 3.34 -10.87 3.81
C PRO A 27 2.46 -11.75 2.93
N CYS A 28 2.91 -12.98 2.66
CA CYS A 28 2.17 -13.94 1.83
C CYS A 28 0.77 -14.26 2.37
N SER A 29 0.57 -14.17 3.69
CA SER A 29 -0.71 -14.40 4.36
C SER A 29 -1.69 -13.21 4.30
N MET A 30 -1.25 -12.04 3.87
CA MET A 30 -2.08 -10.83 3.79
C MET A 30 -2.59 -10.65 2.36
N SER A 31 -3.86 -10.28 2.21
CA SER A 31 -4.44 -9.94 0.91
C SER A 31 -3.95 -8.58 0.40
N VAL A 32 -4.04 -8.34 -0.91
CA VAL A 32 -3.75 -7.01 -1.50
C VAL A 32 -4.66 -5.93 -0.90
N GLU A 33 -5.91 -6.26 -0.59
CA GLU A 33 -6.85 -5.32 0.03
C GLU A 33 -6.42 -4.92 1.44
N ASN A 34 -6.01 -5.87 2.27
CA ASN A 34 -5.56 -5.59 3.63
C ASN A 34 -4.23 -4.81 3.62
N TYR A 35 -3.33 -5.13 2.68
CA TYR A 35 -2.12 -4.36 2.47
C TYR A 35 -2.43 -2.91 2.03
N ASP A 36 -3.35 -2.73 1.07
CA ASP A 36 -3.77 -1.40 0.62
C ASP A 36 -4.41 -0.58 1.75
N ALA A 37 -5.24 -1.20 2.59
CA ALA A 37 -5.82 -0.54 3.76
C ALA A 37 -4.74 -0.07 4.75
N ALA A 38 -3.76 -0.94 5.07
CA ALA A 38 -2.65 -0.59 5.94
C ALA A 38 -1.78 0.54 5.36
N PHE A 39 -1.46 0.47 4.07
CA PHE A 39 -0.69 1.50 3.39
C PHE A 39 -1.42 2.85 3.37
N ARG A 40 -2.71 2.87 3.03
CA ARG A 40 -3.52 4.10 3.03
C ARG A 40 -3.66 4.70 4.41
N HIS A 41 -3.75 3.86 5.44
CA HIS A 41 -3.81 4.34 6.81
C HIS A 41 -2.55 5.15 7.17
N LEU A 42 -1.35 4.64 6.84
CA LEU A 42 -0.09 5.36 7.07
C LEU A 42 0.01 6.65 6.25
N VAL A 43 -0.42 6.62 4.99
CA VAL A 43 -0.46 7.83 4.13
C VAL A 43 -1.45 8.86 4.68
N GLU A 44 -2.60 8.43 5.21
CA GLU A 44 -3.56 9.32 5.85
C GLU A 44 -3.00 9.94 7.13
N LEU A 45 -2.17 9.20 7.89
CA LEU A 45 -1.44 9.76 9.03
C LEU A 45 -0.45 10.83 8.59
N ASP A 46 0.31 10.61 7.50
CA ASP A 46 1.24 11.61 6.95
C ASP A 46 0.55 12.94 6.63
N TYR A 47 -0.63 12.90 5.99
CA TYR A 47 -1.42 14.11 5.70
C TYR A 47 -1.92 14.84 6.96
N ARG A 48 -1.99 14.17 8.10
CA ARG A 48 -2.43 14.76 9.37
C ARG A 48 -1.26 15.35 10.16
N VAL A 49 -0.01 15.04 9.81
CA VAL A 49 1.17 15.62 10.45
C VAL A 49 1.31 17.10 10.04
N PRO A 50 1.59 18.02 10.99
CA PRO A 50 1.81 19.43 10.67
C PRO A 50 2.89 19.65 9.61
N GLN A 51 2.75 20.71 8.80
CA GLN A 51 3.71 21.06 7.76
C GLN A 51 5.10 21.45 8.31
N ASP A 52 5.16 21.86 9.58
CA ASP A 52 6.41 22.19 10.27
C ASP A 52 7.30 20.94 10.51
N ASP A 53 6.76 19.73 10.32
CA ASP A 53 7.43 18.45 10.51
C ASP A 53 7.98 17.84 9.20
N GLY A 54 8.33 18.67 8.22
CA GLY A 54 8.90 18.23 6.94
C GLY A 54 7.89 18.17 5.78
N ALA A 55 8.28 17.59 4.64
CA ALA A 55 7.45 17.59 3.42
C ALA A 55 6.61 16.31 3.29
N GLU A 56 5.31 16.48 2.99
CA GLU A 56 4.38 15.37 2.70
C GLU A 56 4.88 14.47 1.56
N MET A 57 4.55 13.19 1.65
CA MET A 57 4.93 12.22 0.62
C MET A 57 4.19 12.46 -0.69
N THR A 58 4.94 12.57 -1.79
CA THR A 58 4.34 12.78 -3.11
C THR A 58 3.59 11.54 -3.59
N ARG A 59 2.59 11.72 -4.47
CA ARG A 59 1.87 10.58 -5.08
C ARG A 59 2.79 9.60 -5.81
N THR A 60 3.87 10.10 -6.41
CA THR A 60 4.87 9.28 -7.10
C THR A 60 5.63 8.40 -6.11
N GLU A 61 6.04 8.97 -4.97
CA GLU A 61 6.67 8.22 -3.88
C GLU A 61 5.72 7.21 -3.27
N GLN A 62 4.46 7.58 -3.03
CA GLN A 62 3.43 6.66 -2.56
C GLN A 62 3.29 5.46 -3.51
N CYS A 63 3.21 5.68 -4.84
CA CYS A 63 3.14 4.58 -5.80
C CYS A 63 4.41 3.72 -5.80
N ARG A 64 5.59 4.34 -5.72
CA ARG A 64 6.86 3.65 -5.64
C ARG A 64 6.93 2.73 -4.42
N TYR A 65 6.66 3.26 -3.23
CA TYR A 65 6.75 2.50 -1.98
C TYR A 65 5.66 1.44 -1.86
N TYR A 66 4.45 1.71 -2.37
CA TYR A 66 3.41 0.70 -2.50
C TYR A 66 3.89 -0.49 -3.33
N SER A 67 4.52 -0.23 -4.48
CA SER A 67 5.12 -1.28 -5.31
C SER A 67 6.27 -1.98 -4.62
N GLU A 68 7.21 -1.26 -3.98
CA GLU A 68 8.35 -1.85 -3.27
C GLU A 68 7.91 -2.82 -2.15
N GLY A 69 6.76 -2.54 -1.53
CA GLY A 69 6.13 -3.38 -0.51
C GLY A 69 5.53 -4.69 -1.02
N MET A 70 5.33 -4.84 -2.33
CA MET A 70 4.73 -6.03 -2.94
C MET A 70 5.74 -7.16 -3.20
N PRO A 71 5.28 -8.42 -3.32
CA PRO A 71 6.13 -9.56 -3.66
C PRO A 71 6.95 -9.33 -4.93
N GLN A 72 8.21 -9.80 -4.93
CA GLN A 72 9.14 -9.61 -6.04
C GLN A 72 8.60 -10.16 -7.37
N THR A 73 7.94 -11.31 -7.32
CA THR A 73 7.31 -11.97 -8.47
C THR A 73 6.23 -11.10 -9.11
N TRP A 74 5.43 -10.40 -8.30
CA TRP A 74 4.36 -9.51 -8.77
C TRP A 74 4.90 -8.16 -9.24
N LYS A 75 5.93 -7.63 -8.58
CA LYS A 75 6.60 -6.38 -9.01
C LYS A 75 7.06 -6.47 -10.47
N LEU A 76 7.62 -7.60 -10.88
CA LEU A 76 8.07 -7.81 -12.26
C LEU A 76 6.90 -7.89 -13.27
N GLN A 77 5.72 -8.34 -12.83
CA GLN A 77 4.53 -8.46 -13.67
C GLN A 77 3.75 -7.13 -13.79
N VAL A 78 3.67 -6.39 -12.69
CA VAL A 78 2.86 -5.16 -12.58
C VAL A 78 3.63 -3.91 -13.00
N VAL A 79 4.96 -3.91 -12.88
CA VAL A 79 5.79 -2.76 -13.20
C VAL A 79 6.54 -3.01 -14.50
N PRO A 80 6.04 -2.54 -15.65
CA PRO A 80 6.95 -2.14 -16.72
C PRO A 80 7.87 -1.07 -16.13
N GLN A 81 9.20 -1.27 -16.15
CA GLN A 81 10.20 -0.32 -15.60
C GLN A 81 10.08 1.12 -16.15
N ARG A 82 9.25 1.36 -17.16
CA ARG A 82 9.03 2.65 -17.84
C ARG A 82 7.71 3.35 -17.48
N GLU A 83 6.78 2.69 -16.80
CA GLU A 83 5.53 3.34 -16.37
C GLU A 83 5.72 4.06 -15.03
N ARG A 84 5.62 5.39 -15.04
CA ARG A 84 5.52 6.19 -13.82
C ARG A 84 4.08 6.09 -13.31
N TRP A 85 3.84 5.14 -12.41
CA TRP A 85 2.57 5.07 -11.69
C TRP A 85 2.35 6.36 -10.90
N SER A 86 1.24 7.03 -11.20
CA SER A 86 0.79 8.25 -10.50
C SER A 86 -0.56 8.06 -9.81
N ASN A 87 -1.09 6.83 -9.83
CA ASN A 87 -2.41 6.50 -9.34
C ASN A 87 -2.40 5.15 -8.60
N LEU A 88 -2.53 5.21 -7.28
CA LEU A 88 -2.59 4.04 -6.39
C LEU A 88 -3.76 3.09 -6.69
N ASN A 89 -4.92 3.60 -7.11
CA ASN A 89 -6.07 2.74 -7.40
C ASN A 89 -5.80 1.85 -8.62
N LYS A 90 -5.17 2.41 -9.67
CA LYS A 90 -4.79 1.62 -10.85
C LYS A 90 -3.72 0.59 -10.49
N LEU A 91 -2.76 0.97 -9.65
CA LEU A 91 -1.70 0.09 -9.18
C LEU A 91 -2.27 -1.07 -8.34
N LYS A 92 -3.15 -0.78 -7.38
CA LYS A 92 -3.90 -1.78 -6.60
C LYS A 92 -4.63 -2.77 -7.50
N ALA A 93 -5.35 -2.27 -8.52
CA ALA A 93 -6.11 -3.14 -9.42
C ALA A 93 -5.20 -4.14 -10.16
N ARG A 94 -3.98 -3.75 -10.53
CA ARG A 94 -3.00 -4.69 -11.12
C ARG A 94 -2.51 -5.74 -10.13
N TYR A 95 -2.22 -5.35 -8.90
CA TYR A 95 -1.81 -6.33 -7.88
C TYR A 95 -2.95 -7.27 -7.48
N LEU A 96 -4.20 -6.81 -7.48
CA LEU A 96 -5.37 -7.68 -7.30
C LEU A 96 -5.48 -8.75 -8.41
N GLN A 97 -5.13 -8.40 -9.66
CA GLN A 97 -5.07 -9.38 -10.74
C GLN A 97 -4.01 -10.45 -10.48
N CYS A 98 -2.82 -10.07 -9.98
CA CYS A 98 -1.79 -11.03 -9.61
C CYS A 98 -2.24 -11.97 -8.47
N GLU A 99 -2.91 -11.44 -7.45
CA GLU A 99 -3.45 -12.24 -6.36
C GLU A 99 -4.48 -13.27 -6.84
N GLN A 100 -5.37 -12.88 -7.75
CA GLN A 100 -6.36 -13.80 -8.34
C GLN A 100 -5.74 -14.90 -9.20
N LEU A 101 -4.59 -14.66 -9.81
CA LEU A 101 -3.86 -15.65 -10.61
C LEU A 101 -3.03 -16.61 -9.75
N GLU A 102 -2.59 -16.19 -8.56
CA GLU A 102 -1.87 -17.05 -7.61
C GLU A 102 -2.79 -17.97 -6.80
N VAL A 103 -4.04 -17.56 -6.54
CA VAL A 103 -5.03 -18.45 -5.94
C VAL A 103 -5.29 -19.59 -6.92
N PRO A 104 -4.98 -20.86 -6.59
CA PRO A 104 -5.31 -21.97 -7.46
C PRO A 104 -6.83 -21.91 -7.70
N PRO A 105 -7.30 -21.97 -8.96
CA PRO A 105 -8.73 -22.06 -9.21
C PRO A 105 -9.23 -23.25 -8.42
N SER A 106 -10.15 -23.02 -7.49
CA SER A 106 -10.76 -24.11 -6.73
C SER A 106 -11.26 -25.10 -7.77
N THR A 107 -10.63 -26.26 -7.84
CA THR A 107 -11.08 -27.35 -8.68
C THR A 107 -12.44 -27.69 -8.14
N LYS A 108 -13.48 -27.15 -8.80
CA LYS A 108 -14.84 -27.66 -8.69
C LYS A 108 -14.73 -29.11 -9.12
N TYR A 109 -14.56 -30.01 -8.17
CA TYR A 109 -14.83 -31.41 -8.39
C TYR A 109 -16.33 -31.48 -8.70
N GLU A 110 -16.65 -31.48 -10.00
CA GLU A 110 -17.86 -32.10 -10.53
C GLU A 110 -17.91 -33.52 -9.94
N LYS A 111 -18.66 -33.72 -8.85
CA LYS A 111 -19.16 -35.05 -8.52
C LYS A 111 -20.25 -35.38 -9.54
N LYS A 112 -19.82 -35.88 -10.69
CA LYS A 112 -20.63 -36.72 -11.57
C LYS A 112 -20.52 -38.17 -11.08
N GLY A 113 -21.69 -38.80 -10.89
CA GLY A 113 -21.85 -40.24 -10.68
C GLY A 113 -21.70 -40.67 -9.21
N ARG A 114 -22.56 -41.54 -8.67
CA ARG A 114 -23.44 -42.53 -9.28
C ARG A 114 -24.59 -42.83 -8.32
#